data_AF-A0A359D185-F1
#
_entry.id   AF-A0A359D185-F1
#
_cell.length_a   1.000
_cell.length_b   1.000
_cell.length_c   1.000
_cell.angle_alpha   90.00
_cell.angle_beta   90.00
_cell.angle_gamma   90.00
#
_symmetry.space_group_name_H-M   'P 1'
#
loop_
_entity.id
_entity.type
_entity.pdbx_description
1 polymer ?
#
loop_
_entity_poly.entity_id
_entity_poly.type
_entity_poly.pdbx_seq_one_letter_code
_entity_poly.pdbx_strand_id
1 'polypeptide(L)'
;MILSTYCFSQTEAFTTGWYQVLTGAQVKVIQGNSYDTQNKVDWTGINYASSEVLLVFNFSKDIYYCYDPDGRLVLVKGKASLKKIEIPGRPARITQEVKIGLDISLSSGNNVWLTGFNAANKTAQILLQDGSKVDVPQESITDLKDFFDTMNKLTEWKTVE
;
A
#
# COMPACT_ATOMS: atom_id res chain seq x y z
N MET A 1 20.69 15.57 21.46
CA MET A 1 20.23 14.59 20.45
C MET A 1 18.76 14.90 20.19
N ILE A 2 18.47 15.61 19.09
CA ILE A 2 17.09 16.04 18.78
C ILE A 2 16.51 14.96 17.85
N LEU A 3 15.57 14.17 18.37
CA LEU A 3 14.74 13.29 17.56
C LEU A 3 13.80 14.19 16.75
N SER A 4 14.11 14.38 15.46
CA SER A 4 13.21 15.00 14.50
C SER A 4 12.08 14.01 14.20
N THR A 5 10.99 14.09 14.97
CA THR A 5 9.73 13.44 14.62
C THR A 5 9.15 14.18 13.42
N TYR A 6 9.37 13.66 12.22
CA TYR A 6 8.71 14.15 11.01
C TYR A 6 7.20 13.89 11.18
N CYS A 7 6.49 14.92 11.62
CA CYS A 7 5.04 14.91 11.64
C CYS A 7 4.56 15.12 10.21
N PHE A 8 4.33 14.03 9.47
CA PHE A 8 3.65 14.09 8.18
C PHE A 8 2.17 14.40 8.42
N SER A 9 1.84 15.68 8.47
CA SER A 9 0.45 16.13 8.38
C SER A 9 0.02 16.06 6.90
N GLN A 10 -0.83 15.11 6.55
CA GLN A 10 -1.57 15.19 5.29
C GLN A 10 -2.52 16.38 5.37
N THR A 11 -2.26 17.44 4.61
CA THR A 11 -3.12 18.62 4.50
C THR A 11 -4.27 18.45 3.49
N GLU A 12 -4.31 17.34 2.76
CA GLU A 12 -5.28 17.13 1.68
C GLU A 12 -6.56 16.44 2.16
N ALA A 13 -7.66 16.77 1.48
CA ALA A 13 -8.94 16.07 1.61
C ALA A 13 -8.78 14.62 1.12
N PHE A 14 -9.45 13.68 1.81
CA PHE A 14 -9.41 12.27 1.43
C PHE A 14 -9.87 12.08 -0.01
N THR A 15 -9.16 11.24 -0.77
CA THR A 15 -9.56 10.79 -2.10
C THR A 15 -9.35 9.28 -2.25
N THR A 16 -10.28 8.61 -2.93
CA THR A 16 -10.13 7.19 -3.29
C THR A 16 -8.91 7.00 -4.20
N GLY A 17 -8.19 5.88 -4.02
CA GLY A 17 -7.05 5.55 -4.87
C GLY A 17 -6.03 4.65 -4.17
N TRP A 18 -4.86 4.54 -4.77
CA TRP A 18 -3.77 3.72 -4.26
C TRP A 18 -2.88 4.50 -3.29
N TYR A 19 -2.54 3.87 -2.17
CA TYR A 19 -1.73 4.45 -1.11
C TYR A 19 -0.62 3.48 -0.71
N GLN A 20 0.52 4.03 -0.28
CA GLN A 20 1.60 3.30 0.37
C GLN A 20 1.43 3.32 1.88
N VAL A 21 1.69 2.17 2.50
CA VAL A 21 1.79 2.00 3.96
C VAL A 21 3.08 2.66 4.44
N LEU A 22 2.94 3.56 5.41
CA LEU A 22 4.06 4.22 6.07
C LEU A 22 4.54 3.42 7.28
N THR A 23 5.83 3.55 7.61
CA THR A 23 6.42 2.92 8.81
C THR A 23 5.60 3.24 10.07
N GLY A 24 5.25 2.19 10.83
CA GLY A 24 4.48 2.33 12.08
C GLY A 24 2.96 2.34 11.91
N ALA A 25 2.45 2.18 10.67
CA ALA A 25 1.02 2.03 10.43
C ALA A 25 0.44 0.83 11.18
N GLN A 26 -0.68 1.05 11.85
CA GLN A 26 -1.47 -0.02 12.48
C GLN A 26 -2.49 -0.54 11.47
N VAL A 27 -2.36 -1.81 11.09
CA VAL A 27 -3.16 -2.42 10.02
C VAL A 27 -3.90 -3.65 10.55
N LYS A 28 -5.11 -3.87 10.03
CA LYS A 28 -5.91 -5.06 10.33
C LYS A 28 -6.62 -5.58 9.08
N VAL A 29 -6.49 -6.87 8.81
CA VAL A 29 -7.32 -7.56 7.82
C VAL A 29 -8.63 -8.01 8.47
N ILE A 30 -9.77 -7.70 7.86
CA ILE A 30 -11.08 -8.18 8.28
C ILE A 30 -11.33 -9.55 7.65
N GLN A 31 -11.34 -10.60 8.47
CA GLN A 31 -11.85 -11.92 8.11
C GLN A 31 -13.29 -12.07 8.62
N GLY A 32 -14.13 -12.89 7.96
CA GLY A 32 -15.61 -12.92 8.07
C GLY A 32 -16.24 -12.81 9.48
N ASN A 33 -17.54 -12.45 9.53
CA ASN A 33 -18.38 -12.12 10.70
C ASN A 33 -17.83 -11.11 11.72
N SER A 34 -16.60 -10.62 11.55
CA SER A 34 -15.97 -9.62 12.40
C SER A 34 -16.40 -8.19 12.02
N TYR A 35 -17.70 -7.96 11.85
CA TYR A 35 -18.29 -6.61 11.84
C TYR A 35 -18.49 -6.14 13.29
N ASP A 36 -17.50 -6.36 14.17
CA ASP A 36 -17.58 -5.74 15.49
C ASP A 36 -17.11 -4.29 15.37
N THR A 37 -18.01 -3.42 15.80
CA THR A 37 -17.97 -1.97 15.76
C THR A 37 -16.59 -1.38 16.10
N GLN A 38 -16.30 -0.21 15.53
CA GLN A 38 -15.04 0.57 15.58
C GLN A 38 -14.29 0.63 16.95
N ASN A 39 -14.96 0.30 18.06
CA ASN A 39 -14.41 0.36 19.42
C ASN A 39 -13.90 -0.98 19.98
N LYS A 40 -14.07 -2.11 19.29
CA LYS A 40 -13.59 -3.45 19.73
C LYS A 40 -12.61 -4.11 18.76
N VAL A 41 -12.08 -3.32 17.83
CA VAL A 41 -11.13 -3.81 16.85
C VAL A 41 -9.80 -4.03 17.56
N ASP A 42 -9.48 -5.29 17.87
CA ASP A 42 -8.11 -5.66 18.23
C ASP A 42 -7.19 -5.40 17.04
N TRP A 43 -6.20 -4.52 17.24
CA TRP A 43 -5.23 -4.08 16.22
C TRP A 43 -3.94 -4.91 16.25
N THR A 44 -3.87 -5.99 17.03
CA THR A 44 -2.65 -6.82 17.19
C THR A 44 -2.37 -7.79 16.03
N GLY A 45 -3.08 -7.69 14.90
CA GLY A 45 -3.20 -8.81 13.97
C GLY A 45 -2.11 -8.97 12.92
N ILE A 46 -1.77 -7.93 12.14
CA ILE A 46 -0.96 -8.08 10.92
C ILE A 46 -0.14 -6.81 10.67
N ASN A 47 1.19 -6.94 10.62
CA ASN A 47 2.07 -5.87 10.18
C ASN A 47 2.19 -5.93 8.65
N TYR A 48 1.72 -4.89 7.96
CA TYR A 48 2.15 -4.64 6.59
C TYR A 48 3.54 -4.01 6.65
N ALA A 49 4.40 -4.41 5.73
CA ALA A 49 5.71 -3.80 5.58
C ALA A 49 5.54 -2.36 5.06
N SER A 50 6.49 -1.50 5.42
CA SER A 50 6.56 -0.16 4.83
C SER A 50 6.69 -0.24 3.31
N SER A 51 6.07 0.70 2.60
CA SER A 51 5.97 0.74 1.13
C SER A 51 5.01 -0.28 0.51
N GLU A 52 4.34 -1.11 1.32
CA GLU A 52 3.27 -1.93 0.77
C GLU A 52 2.10 -1.08 0.26
N VAL A 53 1.41 -1.55 -0.79
CA VAL A 53 0.33 -0.79 -1.42
C VAL A 53 -1.06 -1.31 -1.07
N LEU A 54 -1.97 -0.38 -0.83
CA LEU A 54 -3.37 -0.64 -0.53
C LEU A 54 -4.26 0.26 -1.41
N LEU A 55 -5.40 -0.27 -1.86
CA LEU A 55 -6.44 0.52 -2.51
C LEU A 55 -7.39 1.06 -1.45
N VAL A 56 -7.34 2.36 -1.19
CA VAL A 56 -8.19 3.04 -0.22
C VAL A 56 -9.46 3.54 -0.90
N PHE A 57 -10.62 3.21 -0.32
CA PHE A 57 -11.92 3.62 -0.88
C PHE A 57 -12.79 4.43 0.09
N ASN A 58 -12.42 4.50 1.37
CA ASN A 58 -13.09 5.37 2.34
C ASN A 58 -12.14 5.79 3.46
N PHE A 59 -12.40 6.95 4.05
CA PHE A 59 -11.76 7.41 5.28
C PHE A 59 -12.82 8.01 6.21
N SER A 60 -12.92 7.47 7.42
CA SER A 60 -13.88 7.94 8.41
C SER A 60 -13.31 7.78 9.81
N LYS A 61 -13.47 8.81 10.65
CA LYS A 61 -13.07 8.78 12.07
C LYS A 61 -11.64 8.24 12.28
N ASP A 62 -10.69 8.73 11.48
CA ASP A 62 -9.27 8.36 11.55
C ASP A 62 -8.96 6.90 11.17
N ILE A 63 -9.83 6.26 10.39
CA ILE A 63 -9.64 4.92 9.85
C ILE A 63 -9.78 4.95 8.33
N TYR A 64 -8.75 4.46 7.64
CA TYR A 64 -8.82 4.12 6.23
C TYR A 64 -9.43 2.73 6.05
N TYR A 65 -10.33 2.63 5.07
CA TYR A 65 -10.91 1.38 4.62
C TYR A 65 -10.33 1.06 3.25
N CYS A 66 -9.69 -0.09 3.16
CA CYS A 66 -8.84 -0.45 2.04
C CYS A 66 -9.14 -1.87 1.54
N TYR A 67 -8.77 -2.15 0.29
CA TYR A 67 -8.52 -3.50 -0.17
C TYR A 67 -7.01 -3.67 -0.37
N ASP A 68 -6.48 -4.81 0.05
CA ASP A 68 -5.15 -5.21 -0.42
C ASP A 68 -5.23 -5.87 -1.80
N PRO A 69 -4.09 -6.13 -2.46
CA PRO A 69 -4.08 -6.78 -3.76
C PRO A 69 -4.51 -8.25 -3.78
N ASP A 70 -4.80 -8.86 -2.62
CA ASP A 70 -5.46 -10.16 -2.50
C ASP A 70 -6.99 -10.04 -2.41
N GLY A 71 -7.53 -8.81 -2.47
CA GLY A 71 -8.96 -8.53 -2.35
C GLY A 71 -9.49 -8.59 -0.91
N ARG A 72 -8.61 -8.66 0.09
CA ARG A 72 -9.02 -8.68 1.49
C ARG A 72 -9.37 -7.26 1.94
N LEU A 73 -10.42 -7.14 2.74
CA LEU A 73 -10.78 -5.86 3.36
C LEU A 73 -9.79 -5.57 4.49
N VAL A 74 -9.20 -4.38 4.46
CA VAL A 74 -8.14 -3.95 5.39
C VAL A 74 -8.52 -2.62 6.01
N LEU A 75 -8.30 -2.49 7.32
CA LEU A 75 -8.40 -1.23 8.05
C LEU A 75 -7.00 -0.72 8.37
N VAL A 76 -6.76 0.58 8.18
CA VAL A 76 -5.52 1.24 8.60
C VAL A 76 -5.87 2.42 9.48
N LYS A 77 -5.34 2.47 10.70
CA LYS A 77 -5.60 3.55 11.66
C LYS A 77 -4.63 4.70 11.47
N GLY A 78 -5.10 5.94 11.56
CA GLY A 78 -4.28 7.14 11.58
C GLY A 78 -4.09 7.77 10.19
N LYS A 79 -4.40 9.05 10.04
CA LYS A 79 -4.19 9.79 8.78
C LYS A 79 -2.74 9.73 8.27
N ALA A 80 -1.78 9.77 9.19
CA ALA A 80 -0.33 9.73 8.89
C ALA A 80 0.22 8.32 8.62
N SER A 81 -0.65 7.29 8.55
CA SER A 81 -0.24 5.91 8.32
C SER A 81 -0.15 5.54 6.84
N LEU A 82 -0.79 6.31 5.97
CA LEU A 82 -0.81 6.08 4.52
C LEU A 82 -0.42 7.34 3.75
N LYS A 83 0.27 7.17 2.63
CA LYS A 83 0.59 8.23 1.67
C LYS A 83 -0.01 7.90 0.31
N LYS A 84 -0.78 8.82 -0.25
CA LYS A 84 -1.39 8.63 -1.57
C LYS A 84 -0.30 8.55 -2.65
N ILE A 85 -0.48 7.65 -3.61
CA ILE A 85 0.41 7.48 -4.74
C ILE A 85 -0.12 8.31 -5.91
N GLU A 86 0.61 9.37 -6.25
CA GLU A 86 0.31 10.24 -7.40
C GLU A 86 1.14 9.89 -8.65
N ILE A 87 2.05 8.91 -8.52
CA ILE A 87 2.97 8.51 -9.58
C ILE A 87 2.29 7.42 -10.44
N PRO A 88 2.25 7.57 -11.78
CA PRO A 88 1.72 6.54 -12.67
C PRO A 88 2.41 5.18 -12.46
N GLY A 89 1.60 4.13 -12.43
CA GLY A 89 2.05 2.78 -12.16
C GLY A 89 0.88 1.85 -11.86
N ARG A 90 1.18 0.71 -11.25
CA ARG A 90 0.20 -0.31 -10.87
C ARG A 90 0.74 -1.18 -9.73
N PRO A 91 -0.11 -1.86 -8.95
CA PRO A 91 0.34 -2.81 -7.94
C PRO A 91 1.08 -3.98 -8.59
N ALA A 92 2.08 -4.50 -7.88
CA ALA A 92 2.83 -5.69 -8.23
C ALA A 92 3.20 -6.46 -6.95
N ARG A 93 3.62 -7.70 -7.08
CA ARG A 93 3.99 -8.57 -5.96
C ARG A 93 5.44 -8.99 -6.03
N ILE A 94 6.11 -8.90 -4.89
CA ILE A 94 7.45 -9.45 -4.70
C ILE A 94 7.35 -10.98 -4.60
N THR A 95 8.07 -11.72 -5.44
CA THR A 95 8.05 -13.19 -5.48
C THR A 95 9.15 -13.83 -4.65
N GLN A 96 10.25 -13.10 -4.44
CA GLN A 96 11.41 -13.52 -3.65
C GLN A 96 11.98 -12.32 -2.90
N GLU A 97 12.68 -12.55 -1.79
CA GLU A 97 13.24 -11.45 -0.99
C GLU A 97 14.13 -10.53 -1.85
N VAL A 98 13.89 -9.23 -1.76
CA VAL A 98 14.70 -8.19 -2.41
C VAL A 98 15.27 -7.26 -1.35
N LYS A 99 16.60 -7.15 -1.32
CA LYS A 99 17.31 -6.20 -0.46
C LYS A 99 17.65 -4.94 -1.26
N ILE A 100 17.26 -3.79 -0.73
CA ILE A 100 17.50 -2.47 -1.31
C ILE A 100 18.39 -1.71 -0.33
N GLY A 101 19.66 -1.55 -0.70
CA GLY A 101 20.67 -0.98 0.21
C GLY A 101 20.86 -1.85 1.45
N LEU A 102 21.13 -1.21 2.60
CA LEU A 102 21.40 -1.91 3.88
C LEU A 102 20.15 -2.05 4.76
N ASP A 103 19.15 -1.18 4.57
CA ASP A 103 18.09 -0.96 5.57
C ASP A 103 16.70 -1.41 5.09
N ILE A 104 16.54 -1.72 3.80
CA ILE A 104 15.25 -2.07 3.23
C ILE A 104 15.30 -3.49 2.71
N SER A 105 14.44 -4.36 3.27
CA SER A 105 14.16 -5.68 2.71
C SER A 105 12.68 -5.79 2.40
N LEU A 106 12.37 -6.24 1.19
CA LEU A 106 11.04 -6.56 0.73
C LEU A 106 10.92 -8.08 0.67
N SER A 107 10.04 -8.64 1.50
CA SER A 107 9.81 -10.07 1.58
C SER A 107 8.94 -10.55 0.43
N SER A 108 9.06 -11.84 0.11
CA SER A 108 8.09 -12.51 -0.76
C SER A 108 6.66 -12.31 -0.24
N GLY A 109 5.74 -11.99 -1.14
CA GLY A 109 4.35 -11.66 -0.84
C GLY A 109 4.08 -10.17 -0.66
N ASN A 110 5.10 -9.33 -0.44
CA ASN A 110 4.86 -7.89 -0.29
C ASN A 110 4.32 -7.28 -1.59
N ASN A 111 3.30 -6.43 -1.43
CA ASN A 111 2.67 -5.75 -2.55
C ASN A 111 3.28 -4.38 -2.74
N VAL A 112 3.88 -4.09 -3.90
CA VAL A 112 4.61 -2.84 -4.18
C VAL A 112 3.98 -2.07 -5.33
N TRP A 113 4.38 -0.81 -5.51
CA TRP A 113 3.96 -0.02 -6.67
C TRP A 113 4.99 -0.12 -7.80
N LEU A 114 4.62 -0.76 -8.91
CA LEU A 114 5.42 -0.88 -10.11
C LEU A 114 5.22 0.34 -11.02
N THR A 115 6.31 1.02 -11.34
CA THR A 115 6.30 2.23 -12.19
C THR A 115 6.81 1.98 -13.61
N GLY A 116 7.49 0.85 -13.86
CA GLY A 116 7.93 0.47 -15.20
C GLY A 116 8.90 -0.71 -15.20
N PHE A 117 9.28 -1.14 -16.41
CA PHE A 117 10.32 -2.14 -16.64
C PHE A 117 11.44 -1.55 -17.47
N ASN A 118 12.66 -1.96 -17.19
CA ASN A 118 13.83 -1.69 -18.01
C ASN A 118 14.30 -3.00 -18.64
N ALA A 119 13.94 -3.20 -19.91
CA ALA A 119 14.25 -4.42 -20.64
C ALA A 119 15.76 -4.61 -20.89
N ALA A 120 16.54 -3.53 -20.99
CA ALA A 120 17.98 -3.61 -21.22
C ALA A 120 18.70 -4.21 -20.00
N ASN A 121 18.26 -3.80 -18.80
CA ASN A 121 18.86 -4.22 -17.54
C ASN A 121 18.14 -5.41 -16.88
N LYS A 122 17.01 -5.84 -17.45
CA LYS A 122 16.10 -6.84 -16.86
C LYS A 122 15.68 -6.48 -15.44
N THR A 123 15.36 -5.21 -15.23
CA THR A 123 14.90 -4.69 -13.93
C THR A 123 13.46 -4.19 -14.01
N ALA A 124 12.79 -4.22 -12.87
CA ALA A 124 11.52 -3.56 -12.62
C ALA A 124 11.76 -2.37 -11.70
N GLN A 125 11.15 -1.22 -11.99
CA GLN A 125 11.26 -0.03 -11.16
C GLN A 125 10.07 0.09 -10.22
N ILE A 126 10.32 0.08 -8.91
CA ILE A 126 9.29 0.19 -7.88
C ILE A 126 9.41 1.50 -7.11
N LEU A 127 8.29 1.99 -6.58
CA LEU A 127 8.23 3.17 -5.72
C LEU A 127 8.29 2.75 -4.24
N LEU A 128 9.12 3.43 -3.44
CA LEU A 128 9.19 3.29 -2.00
C LEU A 128 8.39 4.38 -1.27
N GLN A 129 8.09 4.19 0.01
CA GLN A 129 7.25 5.10 0.81
C GLN A 129 7.79 6.54 0.89
N ASP A 130 9.11 6.72 0.81
CA ASP A 130 9.77 8.02 0.81
C ASP A 130 9.60 8.76 -0.54
N GLY A 131 9.07 8.09 -1.57
CA GLY A 131 8.89 8.60 -2.92
C GLY A 131 10.05 8.28 -3.86
N SER A 132 11.11 7.64 -3.38
CA SER A 132 12.23 7.20 -4.21
C SER A 132 11.81 6.03 -5.11
N LYS A 133 12.42 5.97 -6.29
CA LYS A 133 12.25 4.87 -7.23
C LYS A 133 13.50 4.01 -7.24
N VAL A 134 13.34 2.71 -7.14
CA VAL A 134 14.45 1.77 -7.09
C VAL A 134 14.24 0.64 -8.10
N ASP A 135 15.35 0.20 -8.70
CA ASP A 135 15.36 -0.91 -9.63
C ASP A 135 15.57 -2.22 -8.86
N VAL A 136 14.71 -3.19 -9.09
CA VAL A 136 14.79 -4.55 -8.55
C VAL A 136 14.86 -5.55 -9.71
N PRO A 137 15.38 -6.78 -9.51
CA PRO A 137 15.37 -7.79 -10.57
C PRO A 137 13.97 -8.01 -11.12
N GLN A 138 13.78 -8.00 -12.44
CA GLN A 138 12.45 -8.16 -13.03
C GLN A 138 11.80 -9.50 -12.64
N GLU A 139 12.60 -10.55 -12.48
CA GLU A 139 12.17 -11.88 -12.06
C GLU A 139 11.65 -11.95 -10.60
N SER A 140 11.97 -10.94 -9.77
CA SER A 140 11.42 -10.86 -8.40
C SER A 140 10.03 -10.22 -8.33
N ILE A 141 9.44 -9.88 -9.48
CA ILE A 141 8.16 -9.19 -9.57
C ILE A 141 7.13 -10.01 -10.37
N THR A 142 5.93 -10.14 -9.82
CA THR A 142 4.72 -10.50 -10.56
C THR A 142 3.83 -9.27 -10.71
N ASP A 143 3.52 -8.90 -11.94
CA ASP A 143 2.60 -7.81 -12.25
C ASP A 143 1.16 -8.21 -11.87
N LEU A 144 0.44 -7.36 -11.12
CA LEU A 144 -0.94 -7.60 -10.70
C LEU A 144 -1.95 -6.84 -11.57
N LYS A 145 -1.62 -6.63 -12.85
CA LYS A 145 -2.44 -5.86 -13.82
C LYS A 145 -3.91 -6.31 -13.85
N ASP A 146 -4.19 -7.60 -13.90
CA ASP A 146 -5.57 -8.11 -14.01
C ASP A 146 -6.41 -7.78 -12.78
N PHE A 147 -5.80 -7.85 -11.59
CA PHE A 147 -6.41 -7.41 -10.34
C PHE A 147 -6.67 -5.91 -10.36
N PHE A 148 -5.67 -5.11 -10.77
CA PHE A 148 -5.78 -3.66 -10.88
C PHE A 148 -6.91 -3.22 -11.81
N ASP A 149 -7.00 -3.83 -13.00
CA ASP A 149 -8.06 -3.53 -13.98
C ASP A 149 -9.45 -3.88 -13.44
N THR A 150 -9.56 -4.93 -12.64
CA THR A 150 -10.81 -5.34 -11.99
C THR A 150 -11.23 -4.33 -10.90
N MET A 151 -10.29 -3.94 -10.04
CA MET A 151 -10.58 -3.05 -8.92
C MET A 151 -10.79 -1.60 -9.35
N ASN A 152 -10.06 -1.11 -10.35
CA ASN A 152 -10.25 0.26 -10.85
C ASN A 152 -11.65 0.44 -11.44
N LYS A 153 -12.16 -0.55 -12.17
CA LYS A 153 -13.55 -0.54 -12.63
C LYS A 153 -14.49 -0.37 -11.44
N LEU A 154 -14.35 -1.17 -10.38
CA LEU A 154 -15.21 -1.09 -9.18
C LEU A 154 -15.14 0.27 -8.47
N THR A 155 -14.01 0.96 -8.50
CA THR A 155 -13.88 2.32 -7.95
C THR A 155 -14.53 3.38 -8.82
N GLU A 156 -14.53 3.23 -10.14
CA GLU A 156 -15.22 4.14 -11.07
C GLU A 156 -16.75 4.11 -10.86
N TRP A 157 -17.34 2.92 -10.67
CA TRP A 157 -18.79 2.75 -10.44
C TRP A 157 -19.33 3.42 -9.17
N LYS A 158 -18.48 3.68 -8.16
CA LYS A 158 -18.90 4.36 -6.90
C LYS A 158 -18.86 5.88 -6.99
N THR A 159 -18.39 6.44 -8.11
CA THR A 159 -18.27 7.88 -8.35
C THR A 159 -19.40 8.44 -9.22
N VAL A 160 -20.43 7.62 -9.52
CA VAL A 160 -21.63 8.09 -10.20
C VAL A 160 -22.60 8.58 -9.13
N GLU A 161 -22.80 9.89 -9.09
CA GLU A 161 -23.73 10.62 -8.21
C GLU A 161 -25.18 10.11 -8.29
#